data_AF-O73777-F1
#
_entry.id   AF-O73777-F1
#
_cell.length_a   1.000
_cell.length_b   1.000
_cell.length_c   1.000
_cell.angle_alpha   90.00
_cell.angle_beta   90.00
_cell.angle_gamma   90.00
#
_symmetry.space_group_name_H-M   'P 1'
#
loop_
_entity.id
_entity.type
_entity.pdbx_description
1 polymer ?
#
loop_
_entity_poly.entity_id
_entity_poly.type
_entity_poly.pdbx_seq_one_letter_code
_entity_poly.pdbx_strand_id
1 'polypeptide(L)' 'QVHCYNSNFPKGMLLRFFVHFYDMEIIEEEAFLAWKEDITQEFPGKGKALFQVNQWLTWLETAEEEESEEEAD' A
#
# COMPACT_ATOMS: atom_id res chain seq x y z
N GLN A 1 0.00 0.70 -9.50
CA GLN A 1 0.23 -0.71 -9.94
C GLN A 1 0.64 -0.83 -11.41
N VAL A 2 -0.28 -0.60 -12.37
CA VAL A 2 -0.07 -0.91 -13.82
C VAL A 2 1.15 -0.18 -14.40
N HIS A 3 1.40 1.07 -14.01
CA HIS A 3 2.59 1.81 -14.42
C HIS A 3 3.91 1.08 -14.05
N CYS A 4 4.01 0.56 -12.81
CA CYS A 4 5.16 -0.22 -12.39
C CYS A 4 5.22 -1.57 -13.11
N TYR A 5 4.07 -2.22 -13.35
CA TYR A 5 3.99 -3.48 -14.09
C TYR A 5 4.57 -3.34 -15.51
N ASN A 6 4.17 -2.30 -16.25
CA ASN A 6 4.67 -2.03 -17.60
C ASN A 6 6.18 -1.77 -17.66
N SER A 7 6.77 -1.34 -16.54
CA SER A 7 8.22 -1.16 -16.37
C SER A 7 8.91 -2.38 -15.74
N ASN A 8 8.26 -3.54 -15.70
CA ASN A 8 8.73 -4.79 -15.08
C ASN A 8 8.97 -4.75 -13.55
N PHE A 9 8.35 -3.79 -12.85
CA PHE A 9 8.57 -3.47 -11.44
C PHE A 9 10.06 -3.24 -11.11
N PRO A 10 10.64 -2.08 -11.49
CA PRO A 10 11.96 -1.70 -11.04
C PRO A 10 12.06 -1.76 -9.51
N LYS A 11 13.16 -2.31 -8.98
CA LYS A 11 13.30 -2.63 -7.55
C LYS A 11 12.98 -1.40 -6.68
N GLY A 12 12.00 -1.56 -5.78
CA GLY A 12 11.59 -0.54 -4.83
C GLY A 12 10.80 0.63 -5.42
N MET A 13 10.50 0.64 -6.73
CA MET A 13 9.74 1.74 -7.35
C MET A 13 8.32 1.84 -6.79
N LEU A 14 7.58 0.72 -6.75
CA LEU A 14 6.20 0.72 -6.28
C LEU A 14 6.10 1.17 -4.82
N LEU A 15 6.92 0.59 -3.95
CA LEU A 15 6.95 0.93 -2.53
C LEU A 15 7.30 2.40 -2.31
N ARG A 16 8.30 2.93 -3.03
CA ARG A 16 8.65 4.35 -2.94
C ARG A 16 7.48 5.27 -3.33
N PHE A 17 6.72 4.92 -4.37
CA PHE A 17 5.52 5.69 -4.73
C PHE A 17 4.41 5.57 -3.69
N PHE A 18 4.21 4.40 -3.07
CA PHE A 18 3.24 4.22 -1.99
C PHE A 18 3.55 5.13 -0.81
N VAL A 19 4.79 5.08 -0.31
CA VAL A 19 5.27 5.96 0.76
C VAL A 19 5.09 7.43 0.38
N HIS A 20 5.49 7.82 -0.83
CA HIS A 20 5.31 9.20 -1.29
C HIS A 20 3.85 9.64 -1.39
N PHE A 21 2.94 8.77 -1.83
CA PHE A 21 1.52 9.10 -1.91
C PHE A 21 0.87 9.20 -0.53
N TYR A 22 1.33 8.42 0.44
CA TYR A 22 0.94 8.51 1.83
C TYR A 22 1.48 9.79 2.49
N ASP A 23 2.81 10.02 2.44
CA ASP A 23 3.46 11.20 3.05
C ASP A 23 2.98 12.54 2.47
N MET A 24 2.55 12.56 1.21
CA MET A 24 2.00 13.75 0.54
C MET A 24 0.48 13.89 0.66
N GLU A 25 -0.18 13.01 1.43
CA GLU A 25 -1.64 13.02 1.62
C GLU A 25 -2.43 12.96 0.30
N ILE A 26 -1.89 12.24 -0.69
CA ILE A 26 -2.54 12.06 -2.01
C ILE A 26 -3.50 10.88 -1.97
N ILE A 27 -3.18 9.85 -1.18
CA ILE A 27 -3.99 8.65 -1.00
C ILE A 27 -4.12 8.41 0.51
N GLU A 28 -5.36 8.34 0.96
CA GLU A 28 -5.73 8.03 2.36
C GLU A 28 -5.41 6.56 2.69
N GLU A 29 -5.19 6.28 3.98
CA GLU A 29 -4.84 4.95 4.48
C GLU A 29 -5.83 3.88 4.03
N GLU A 30 -7.12 4.15 4.19
CA GLU A 30 -8.22 3.24 3.87
C GLU A 30 -8.22 2.86 2.38
N ALA A 31 -7.74 3.74 1.50
CA ALA A 31 -7.63 3.45 0.09
C ALA A 31 -6.48 2.48 -0.23
N PHE A 32 -5.37 2.51 0.52
CA PHE A 32 -4.31 1.50 0.42
C PHE A 32 -4.79 0.13 0.90
N LEU A 33 -5.53 0.09 2.01
CA LEU A 33 -6.08 -1.14 2.57
C LEU A 33 -7.20 -1.71 1.71
N ALA A 34 -8.11 -0.88 1.21
CA ALA A 34 -9.13 -1.28 0.24
C ALA A 34 -8.49 -1.80 -1.05
N TRP A 35 -7.42 -1.17 -1.53
CA TRP A 35 -6.65 -1.70 -2.66
C TRP A 35 -6.10 -3.08 -2.32
N LYS A 36 -5.48 -3.29 -1.14
CA LYS A 36 -4.93 -4.60 -0.72
C LYS A 36 -5.96 -5.72 -0.85
N GLU A 37 -7.16 -5.51 -0.31
CA GLU A 37 -8.27 -6.46 -0.25
C GLU A 37 -9.07 -6.60 -1.56
N ASP A 38 -8.86 -5.70 -2.52
CA ASP A 38 -9.48 -5.80 -3.84
C ASP A 38 -8.99 -7.06 -4.60
N ILE A 39 -9.88 -8.04 -4.67
CA ILE A 39 -9.69 -9.32 -5.37
C ILE A 39 -10.04 -9.25 -6.86
N THR A 40 -10.59 -8.13 -7.34
CA THR A 40 -10.94 -7.99 -8.75
C THR A 40 -9.68 -8.08 -9.61
N GLN A 41 -9.68 -9.01 -10.57
CA GLN A 41 -8.53 -9.26 -11.44
C GLN A 41 -8.56 -8.38 -12.70
N GLU A 42 -9.00 -7.12 -12.57
CA GLU A 42 -9.13 -6.21 -13.71
C GLU A 42 -7.78 -5.68 -14.20
N PHE A 43 -6.80 -5.57 -13.30
CA PHE A 43 -5.50 -4.98 -13.60
C PHE A 43 -4.34 -5.94 -13.37
N PRO A 44 -3.36 -6.02 -14.30
CA PRO A 44 -2.25 -6.95 -14.19
C PRO A 44 -1.29 -6.59 -13.05
N GLY A 45 -0.57 -7.61 -12.57
CA GLY A 45 0.55 -7.44 -11.65
C GLY A 45 0.20 -7.33 -10.17
N LYS A 46 -1.07 -7.54 -9.77
CA LYS A 46 -1.53 -7.45 -8.38
C LYS A 46 -0.69 -8.29 -7.41
N GLY A 47 -0.45 -9.57 -7.70
CA GLY A 47 0.35 -10.44 -6.83
C GLY A 47 1.80 -9.97 -6.63
N LYS A 48 2.49 -9.55 -7.70
CA LYS A 48 3.86 -9.00 -7.60
C LYS A 48 3.91 -7.62 -6.96
N ALA A 49 2.84 -6.84 -7.08
CA ALA A 49 2.67 -5.58 -6.39
C ALA A 49 2.53 -5.81 -4.88
N LEU A 50 1.61 -6.69 -4.45
CA LEU A 50 1.43 -7.08 -3.05
C LEU A 50 2.74 -7.54 -2.42
N PHE A 51 3.49 -8.43 -3.10
CA PHE A 51 4.79 -8.90 -2.59
C PHE A 51 5.79 -7.77 -2.28
N GLN A 52 5.74 -6.64 -2.99
CA GLN A 52 6.66 -5.52 -2.78
C GLN A 52 6.23 -4.58 -1.65
N VAL A 53 4.95 -4.54 -1.29
CA VAL A 53 4.40 -3.54 -0.36
C VAL A 53 3.73 -4.13 0.87
N ASN A 54 3.54 -5.46 0.95
CA ASN A 54 2.80 -6.09 2.05
C ASN A 54 3.35 -5.75 3.42
N GLN A 55 4.68 -5.69 3.58
CA GLN A 55 5.28 -5.30 4.87
C GLN A 55 4.92 -3.86 5.26
N TRP A 56 4.85 -2.94 4.30
CA TRP A 56 4.48 -1.55 4.56
C TRP A 56 2.98 -1.42 4.84
N LEU A 57 2.14 -2.17 4.13
CA LEU A 57 0.70 -2.22 4.42
C LEU A 57 0.40 -2.83 5.78
N THR A 58 1.13 -3.87 6.20
CA THR A 58 0.98 -4.44 7.55
C THR A 58 1.38 -3.43 8.63
N TRP A 59 2.44 -2.66 8.41
CA TRP A 59 2.80 -1.57 9.34
C TRP A 59 1.69 -0.51 9.41
N LEU A 60 1.12 -0.14 8.26
CA LEU A 60 0.04 0.83 8.17
C LEU A 60 -1.17 0.38 8.99
N GLU A 61 -1.65 -0.84 8.77
CA GLU A 61 -2.78 -1.44 9.52
C GLU A 61 -2.56 -1.45 11.05
N THR A 62 -1.33 -1.67 11.51
CA THR A 62 -1.03 -1.71 12.95
C THR A 62 -0.77 -0.33 13.55
N ALA A 63 -0.39 0.66 12.75
CA ALA A 63 -0.07 2.00 13.24
C ALA A 63 -1.34 2.73 13.71
N GLU A 64 -2.45 2.60 12.98
CA GLU A 64 -3.74 3.18 13.39
C GLU A 64 -4.27 2.52 14.68
N GLU A 65 -4.11 1.19 14.80
CA GLU A 65 -4.48 0.46 16.03
C GLU A 65 -3.66 0.96 17.24
N GLU A 66 -2.34 1.11 17.11
CA GLU A 66 -1.46 1.62 18.17
C GLU A 66 -1.82 3.07 18.58
N GLU A 67 -2.09 3.97 17.63
CA GLU A 67 -2.51 5.36 17.94
C GLU A 67 -3.87 5.41 18.65
N SER A 68 -4.80 4.53 18.29
CA SER A 68 -6.13 4.44 18.92
C SER A 68 -6.09 3.90 20.35
N GLU A 69 -5.16 2.98 20.65
CA GLU A 69 -4.94 2.46 22.01
C GLU A 69 -4.27 3.51 22.90
N GLU A 70 -3.33 4.30 22.38
CA GLU A 70 -2.66 5.37 23.13
C GLU A 70 -3.59 6.54 23.50
N GLU A 71 -4.64 6.83 22.71
CA GLU A 71 -5.64 7.85 23.05
C GLU A 71 -6.68 7.38 24.09
N ALA A 72 -6.76 6.06 24.36
CA ALA A 72 -7.75 5.47 25.27
C ALA A 72 -7.28 5.33 26.74
N ASP A 73 -5.98 5.50 27.01
CA ASP A 73 -5.34 5.45 28.35
C ASP A 73 -5.05 6.84 28.94
#